data_AF-A0A920MU86-F1
#
_entry.id   AF-A0A920MU86-F1
#
_cell.length_a   1.000
_cell.length_b   1.000
_cell.length_c   1.000
_cell.angle_alpha   90.00
_cell.angle_beta   90.00
_cell.angle_gamma   90.00
#
_symmetry.space_group_name_H-M   'P 1'
#
loop_
_entity.id
_entity.type
_entity.pdbx_description
1 polymer ?
#
loop_
_entity_poly.entity_id
_entity_poly.type
_entity_poly.pdbx_seq_one_letter_code
_entity_poly.pdbx_strand_id
1 'polypeptide(L)' 'MLKSIKSHSKKWFLLRGSIEDITKMAQLGYFAIAAVDNHDQSELIHTENVILVDQNGKIRGIYNGKSSKELVFWFKF' A
#
# COMPACT_ATOMS: atom_id res chain seq x y z
N MET A 1 -11.68 -11.61 -4.43
CA MET A 1 -10.81 -11.84 -3.26
C MET A 1 -9.37 -11.97 -3.73
N LEU A 2 -8.44 -11.22 -3.12
CA LEU A 2 -7.04 -11.24 -3.51
C LEU A 2 -6.34 -12.58 -3.23
N LYS A 3 -5.28 -12.85 -4.00
CA LYS A 3 -4.39 -14.00 -3.83
C LYS A 3 -2.97 -13.54 -3.47
N SER A 4 -2.34 -14.28 -2.56
CA SER A 4 -0.95 -14.04 -2.15
C SER A 4 0.03 -14.86 -2.99
N ILE A 5 1.12 -14.22 -3.40
CA ILE A 5 2.27 -14.82 -4.08
C ILE A 5 3.47 -14.65 -3.16
N LYS A 6 4.16 -15.76 -2.87
CA LYS A 6 5.39 -15.76 -2.08
C LYS A 6 6.55 -15.28 -2.93
N SER A 7 7.31 -14.31 -2.40
CA SER A 7 8.64 -13.99 -2.89
C SER A 7 9.66 -15.04 -2.41
N HIS A 8 10.84 -15.09 -3.03
CA HIS A 8 11.98 -15.88 -2.54
C HIS A 8 12.38 -15.48 -1.11
N SER A 9 12.10 -14.24 -0.73
CA SER A 9 12.21 -13.78 0.66
C SER A 9 10.94 -14.14 1.45
N LYS A 10 11.11 -14.88 2.55
CA LYS A 10 10.02 -15.26 3.47
C LYS A 10 9.33 -14.06 4.16
N LYS A 11 9.88 -12.86 4.02
CA LYS A 11 9.37 -11.63 4.65
C LYS A 11 8.37 -10.88 3.77
N TRP A 12 8.34 -11.14 2.46
CA TRP A 12 7.53 -10.39 1.51
C TRP A 12 6.41 -11.24 0.94
N PHE A 13 5.18 -10.75 1.11
CA PHE A 13 3.98 -11.29 0.52
C PHE A 13 3.46 -10.29 -0.50
N LEU A 14 3.35 -10.71 -1.75
CA LEU A 14 2.82 -9.88 -2.82
C LEU A 14 1.37 -10.29 -3.07
N LEU A 15 0.45 -9.32 -3.08
CA LEU A 15 -0.96 -9.60 -3.33
C LEU A 15 -1.32 -9.24 -4.78
N ARG A 16 -2.15 -10.05 -5.42
CA ARG A 16 -2.73 -9.78 -6.75
C ARG A 16 -4.23 -10.09 -6.75
N GLY A 17 -4.98 -9.43 -7.63
CA GLY A 17 -6.42 -9.58 -7.76
C GLY A 17 -6.95 -8.81 -8.97
N SER A 18 -8.27 -8.64 -9.05
CA SER A 18 -8.87 -7.77 -10.06
C SER A 18 -8.55 -6.30 -9.75
N ILE A 19 -8.69 -5.45 -10.77
CA ILE A 19 -8.47 -4.00 -10.65
C ILE A 19 -9.43 -3.39 -9.61
N GLU A 20 -10.68 -3.87 -9.56
CA GLU A 20 -11.70 -3.41 -8.63
C GLU A 20 -11.35 -3.80 -7.19
N ASP A 21 -10.92 -5.05 -6.96
CA ASP A 21 -10.52 -5.53 -5.63
C ASP A 21 -9.31 -4.75 -5.09
N ILE A 22 -8.30 -4.50 -5.94
CA ILE A 22 -7.10 -3.75 -5.56
C ILE A 22 -7.46 -2.29 -5.28
N THR A 23 -8.24 -1.67 -6.16
CA THR A 23 -8.65 -0.26 -6.03
C THR A 23 -9.49 -0.05 -4.78
N LYS A 24 -10.47 -0.92 -4.51
CA LYS A 24 -11.30 -0.86 -3.31
C LYS A 24 -10.47 -0.90 -2.03
N MET A 25 -9.47 -1.77 -1.96
CA MET A 25 -8.58 -1.81 -0.79
C MET A 25 -7.68 -0.59 -0.67
N ALA A 26 -7.14 -0.11 -1.79
CA ALA A 26 -6.28 1.06 -1.78
C ALA A 26 -7.05 2.33 -1.37
N GLN A 27 -8.31 2.47 -1.80
CA GLN A 27 -9.18 3.61 -1.43
C GLN A 27 -9.67 3.50 0.01
N LEU A 28 -10.28 2.37 0.37
CA LEU A 28 -11.03 2.24 1.61
C LEU A 28 -10.19 1.72 2.78
N GLY A 29 -9.16 0.92 2.50
CA GLY A 29 -8.38 0.24 3.52
C GLY A 29 -7.14 1.01 3.95
N TYR A 30 -6.43 1.59 2.99
CA TYR A 30 -5.09 2.11 3.24
C TYR A 30 -4.88 3.56 2.77
N PHE A 31 -5.87 4.27 2.22
CA PHE A 31 -5.68 5.66 1.74
C PHE A 31 -4.47 5.82 0.78
N ALA A 32 -4.20 4.79 -0.02
CA ALA A 32 -2.97 4.68 -0.82
C ALA A 32 -3.11 5.26 -2.24
N ILE A 33 -4.20 5.97 -2.52
CA ILE A 33 -4.51 6.54 -3.84
C ILE A 33 -4.28 8.04 -3.84
N ALA A 34 -3.68 8.52 -4.93
CA ALA A 34 -3.49 9.95 -5.11
C ALA A 34 -4.83 10.61 -5.46
N ALA A 35 -5.12 11.74 -4.84
CA ALA A 35 -6.30 12.53 -5.20
C ALA A 35 -6.09 13.12 -6.60
N VAL A 36 -6.69 12.48 -7.62
CA VAL A 36 -6.66 12.97 -9.00
C VAL A 36 -8.09 13.00 -9.53
N ASP A 37 -8.50 14.18 -9.97
CA ASP A 37 -9.79 14.42 -10.60
C ASP A 37 -9.81 13.79 -12.01
N ASN A 38 -10.95 13.24 -12.43
CA ASN A 38 -11.18 12.66 -13.77
C ASN A 38 -10.27 11.48 -14.17
N HIS A 39 -10.05 10.51 -13.30
CA HIS A 39 -9.41 9.24 -13.69
C HIS A 39 -10.43 8.20 -14.16
N ASP A 40 -10.06 7.40 -15.15
CA ASP A 40 -10.83 6.22 -15.53
C ASP A 40 -10.74 5.18 -14.39
N GLN A 41 -11.84 4.49 -14.09
CA GLN A 41 -11.90 3.46 -13.05
C GLN A 41 -10.98 2.27 -13.33
N SER A 42 -10.49 2.16 -14.58
CA SER A 42 -9.51 1.16 -15.01
C SER A 42 -8.06 1.53 -14.66
N GLU A 43 -7.79 2.79 -14.27
CA GLU A 43 -6.43 3.28 -14.00
C GLU A 43 -6.08 3.25 -12.50
N LEU A 44 -4.99 2.57 -12.17
CA LEU A 44 -4.43 2.57 -10.81
C LEU A 44 -3.51 3.78 -10.61
N ILE A 45 -4.11 4.90 -10.21
CA ILE A 45 -3.35 6.05 -9.73
C ILE A 45 -2.96 5.81 -8.27
N HIS A 46 -1.68 5.49 -8.06
CA HIS A 46 -1.15 5.12 -6.75
C HIS A 46 -0.24 6.21 -6.18
N THR A 47 -0.22 6.32 -4.86
CA THR A 47 0.80 7.09 -4.13
C THR A 47 2.07 6.27 -3.97
N GLU A 48 3.19 6.94 -3.71
CA GLU A 48 4.45 6.32 -3.31
C GLU A 48 4.53 6.00 -1.81
N ASN A 49 3.40 6.07 -1.11
CA ASN A 49 3.36 5.95 0.34
C ASN A 49 3.58 4.52 0.80
N VAL A 50 4.32 4.37 1.89
CA VAL A 50 4.45 3.13 2.66
C VAL A 50 3.64 3.27 3.93
N ILE A 51 2.83 2.27 4.24
CA ILE A 51 1.85 2.33 5.33
C ILE A 51 2.17 1.27 6.36
N LEU A 52 2.36 1.72 7.60
CA LEU A 52 2.59 0.85 8.74
C LEU A 52 1.27 0.50 9.39
N VAL A 53 0.96 -0.79 9.46
CA VAL A 53 -0.24 -1.32 10.07
C VAL A 53 0.18 -2.28 11.17
N ASP A 54 -0.42 -2.16 12.35
CA ASP A 54 -0.12 -3.05 13.46
C ASP A 54 -0.86 -4.40 13.35
N GLN A 55 -0.58 -5.29 14.31
CA GLN A 55 -1.21 -6.63 14.36
C GLN A 55 -2.72 -6.60 14.58
N ASN A 56 -3.28 -5.48 15.04
CA ASN A 56 -4.72 -5.27 15.21
C ASN A 56 -5.35 -4.59 13.99
N GLY A 57 -4.61 -4.43 12.89
CA GLY A 57 -5.09 -3.80 11.66
C GLY A 57 -5.18 -2.28 11.72
N LYS A 58 -4.55 -1.62 12.70
CA LYS A 58 -4.59 -0.16 12.84
C LYS A 58 -3.41 0.50 12.13
N ILE A 59 -3.70 1.55 11.35
CA ILE A 59 -2.67 2.39 10.74
C ILE A 59 -1.91 3.14 11.83
N ARG A 60 -0.58 3.02 11.84
CA ARG A 60 0.33 3.68 12.78
C ARG A 60 1.16 4.80 12.14
N GLY A 61 1.25 4.81 10.82
CA GLY A 61 1.93 5.86 10.08
C GLY A 61 1.83 5.68 8.58
N ILE A 62 1.99 6.80 7.87
CA ILE A 62 2.06 6.90 6.41
C ILE A 62 3.36 7.64 6.12
N TYR A 63 4.22 7.04 5.31
CA TYR A 63 5.58 7.52 5.05
C TYR A 63 5.82 7.66 3.56
N ASN A 64 6.68 8.59 3.15
CA ASN A 64 7.10 8.69 1.76
C ASN A 64 8.12 7.58 1.43
N GLY A 65 7.76 6.65 0.53
CA GLY A 65 8.61 5.54 0.12
C GLY A 65 9.83 5.93 -0.74
N LYS A 66 9.90 7.15 -1.26
CA LYS A 66 11.08 7.71 -1.93
C LYS A 66 12.01 8.49 -0.98
N SER A 67 11.55 8.80 0.24
CA SER A 67 12.35 9.51 1.25
C SER A 67 13.17 8.52 2.07
N SER A 68 14.46 8.39 1.75
CA SER A 68 15.39 7.55 2.53
C SER A 68 15.47 7.95 4.00
N LYS A 69 15.33 9.25 4.30
CA LYS A 69 15.32 9.78 5.68
C LYS A 69 14.12 9.27 6.47
N GLU A 70 12.93 9.29 5.90
CA GLU A 70 11.72 8.80 6.57
C GLU A 70 11.75 7.29 6.76
N LEU A 71 12.22 6.55 5.75
CA LEU A 71 12.35 5.09 5.84
C LEU A 71 13.39 4.67 6.90
N VAL A 72 14.50 5.39 7.03
CA VAL A 72 15.50 5.10 8.07
C VAL A 72 14.97 5.41 9.48
N PHE A 73 14.12 6.42 9.64
CA PHE A 73 13.43 6.68 10.90
C PHE A 73 12.46 5.53 11.25
N TRP A 74 11.78 4.96 10.25
CA TRP A 74 10.88 3.83 10.43
C TRP A 74 11.58 2.57 10.98
N PHE A 75 12.74 2.20 10.45
CA PHE A 75 13.47 0.98 10.86
C PHE A 75 14.11 1.04 12.27
N LYS A 76 13.94 2.13 13.00
CA LYS A 76 14.51 2.32 14.35
C LYS A 76 13.57 1.92 15.49
N PHE A 77 12.33 1.52 15.18
CA PHE A 77 11.32 1.03 16.14
C PHE A 77 10.85 -0.37 15.75
#